data_AF-A0A350NTL9-F1
#
_entry.id   AF-A0A350NTL9-F1
#
_cell.length_a   1.000
_cell.length_b   1.000
_cell.length_c   1.000
_cell.angle_alpha   90.00
_cell.angle_beta   90.00
_cell.angle_gamma   90.00
#
_symmetry.space_group_name_H-M   'P 1'
#
loop_
_entity.id
_entity.type
_entity.pdbx_description
1 polymer ?
#
loop_
_entity_poly.entity_id
_entity_poly.type
_entity_poly.pdbx_seq_one_letter_code
_entity_poly.pdbx_strand_id
1 'polypeptide(L)'
;MKSPQRLGHLVEMFQGNQPLVEGLVVLFLEHTPKLLSEFLTLVRESRVNEFHGVSFRLKSNLRVLGFPDIRNQVESIGAALRSGKPASELEPELQALETALLGACQQLRESL
;
A
#
# COMPACT_ATOMS: atom_id res chain seq x y z
N MET A 1 -20.20 -1.92 16.64
CA MET A 1 -19.12 -2.05 15.64
C MET A 1 -18.47 -0.68 15.49
N LYS A 2 -17.19 -0.53 15.85
CA LYS A 2 -16.47 0.74 15.74
C LYS A 2 -15.73 0.75 14.41
N SER A 3 -16.06 1.67 13.50
CA SER A 3 -15.16 2.02 12.40
C SER A 3 -13.78 2.34 13.00
N PRO A 4 -12.70 1.65 12.61
CA PRO A 4 -11.65 1.31 13.55
C PRO A 4 -10.53 2.33 13.54
N GLN A 5 -10.69 3.52 14.14
CA GLN A 5 -9.60 4.49 14.44
C GLN A 5 -8.77 5.04 13.24
N ARG A 6 -8.73 4.38 12.07
CA ARG A 6 -7.85 4.64 10.93
C ARG A 6 -8.48 5.55 9.87
N LEU A 7 -9.80 5.63 9.81
CA LEU A 7 -10.45 6.69 9.03
C LEU A 7 -10.58 7.98 9.85
N GLY A 8 -10.47 7.89 11.18
CA GLY A 8 -10.57 9.05 12.06
C GLY A 8 -9.56 10.14 11.73
N HIS A 9 -8.29 9.77 11.46
CA HIS A 9 -7.28 10.75 11.05
C HIS A 9 -7.59 11.39 9.70
N LEU A 10 -8.24 10.67 8.77
CA LEU A 10 -8.65 11.24 7.48
C LEU A 10 -9.78 12.24 7.67
N VAL A 11 -10.77 11.89 8.49
CA VAL A 11 -11.88 12.79 8.83
C VAL A 11 -11.35 14.06 9.50
N GLU A 12 -10.41 13.95 10.44
CA GLU A 12 -9.75 15.10 11.06
C GLU A 12 -8.95 15.93 10.04
N MET A 13 -8.13 15.28 9.22
CA MET A 13 -7.31 15.93 8.18
C MET A 13 -8.17 16.69 7.16
N PHE A 14 -9.36 16.17 6.85
CA PHE A 14 -10.33 16.78 5.94
C PHE A 14 -11.46 17.53 6.67
N GLN A 15 -11.23 17.96 7.91
CA GLN A 15 -12.14 18.84 8.67
C GLN A 15 -13.59 18.34 8.77
N GLY A 16 -13.78 17.03 8.89
CA GLY A 16 -15.11 16.42 8.99
C GLY A 16 -15.79 16.11 7.65
N ASN A 17 -15.10 16.29 6.51
CA ASN A 17 -15.68 16.03 5.20
C ASN A 17 -15.77 14.53 4.89
N GLN A 18 -16.78 13.88 5.47
CA GLN A 18 -17.05 12.45 5.32
C GLN A 18 -17.15 12.00 3.85
N PRO A 19 -17.89 12.67 2.95
CA PRO A 19 -17.96 12.26 1.53
C PRO A 19 -16.60 12.26 0.83
N LEU A 20 -15.73 13.21 1.14
CA LEU A 20 -14.37 13.23 0.58
C LEU A 20 -13.54 12.05 1.07
N VAL A 21 -13.63 11.71 2.36
CA VAL A 21 -12.94 10.56 2.95
C VAL A 21 -13.40 9.26 2.30
N GLU A 22 -14.71 9.06 2.17
CA GLU A 22 -15.29 7.90 1.50
C GLU A 22 -14.81 7.80 0.04
N GLY A 23 -14.83 8.92 -0.70
CA GLY A 23 -14.30 8.96 -2.07
C GLY A 23 -12.82 8.58 -2.17
N LEU A 24 -11.99 9.02 -1.23
CA LEU A 24 -10.57 8.64 -1.17
C LEU A 24 -10.37 7.16 -0.87
N VAL A 25 -11.19 6.59 0.02
CA VAL A 25 -11.15 5.15 0.32
C VAL A 25 -11.54 4.34 -0.92
N VAL A 26 -12.60 4.74 -1.63
CA VAL A 26 -13.02 4.09 -2.89
C VAL A 26 -11.89 4.13 -3.92
N LEU A 27 -11.31 5.30 -4.17
CA LEU A 27 -10.18 5.43 -5.11
C LEU A 27 -8.99 4.55 -4.71
N PHE A 28 -8.68 4.47 -3.42
CA PHE A 28 -7.62 3.58 -2.95
C PHE A 28 -7.94 2.10 -3.20
N LEU A 29 -9.18 1.67 -2.94
CA LEU A 29 -9.61 0.30 -3.15
C LEU A 29 -9.59 -0.11 -4.63
N GLU A 30 -9.82 0.84 -5.54
CA GLU A 30 -9.77 0.61 -6.99
C GLU A 30 -8.34 0.54 -7.54
N HIS A 31 -7.44 1.39 -7.04
CA HIS A 31 -6.11 1.57 -7.63
C HIS A 31 -5.00 0.78 -6.94
N THR A 32 -5.04 0.66 -5.61
CA THR A 32 -3.93 0.10 -4.84
C THR A 32 -3.67 -1.39 -5.11
N PRO A 33 -4.68 -2.27 -5.29
CA PRO A 33 -4.44 -3.67 -5.63
C PRO A 33 -3.69 -3.85 -6.97
N LYS A 34 -3.99 -3.00 -7.97
CA LYS A 34 -3.28 -3.02 -9.27
C LYS A 34 -1.84 -2.56 -9.12
N LEU A 35 -1.61 -1.49 -8.35
CA LEU A 35 -0.27 -1.01 -8.02
C LEU A 35 0.56 -2.04 -7.25
N LEU A 36 -0.07 -2.77 -6.32
CA LEU A 36 0.57 -3.87 -5.61
C LEU A 36 0.97 -4.97 -6.59
N SER A 37 0.06 -5.44 -7.43
CA SER A 37 0.36 -6.49 -8.42
C SER A 37 1.53 -6.09 -9.33
N GLU A 38 1.51 -4.86 -9.83
CA GLU A 38 2.60 -4.29 -10.65
C GLU A 38 3.93 -4.25 -9.86
N PHE A 39 3.89 -3.80 -8.61
CA PHE A 39 5.06 -3.77 -7.72
C PHE A 39 5.67 -5.16 -7.52
N LEU A 40 4.84 -6.15 -7.19
CA LEU A 40 5.28 -7.52 -6.95
C LEU A 40 5.93 -8.12 -8.21
N THR A 41 5.33 -7.91 -9.38
CA THR A 41 5.89 -8.35 -10.67
C THR A 41 7.24 -7.72 -10.94
N LEU A 42 7.37 -6.40 -10.77
CA LEU A 42 8.64 -5.70 -11.01
C LEU A 42 9.77 -6.18 -10.07
N VAL A 43 9.46 -6.50 -8.81
CA VAL A 43 10.44 -7.09 -7.88
C VAL A 43 10.82 -8.49 -8.33
N ARG A 44 9.84 -9.35 -8.66
CA ARG A 44 10.09 -10.73 -9.10
C ARG A 44 10.92 -10.80 -10.38
N GLU A 45 10.68 -9.89 -11.32
CA GLU A 45 11.42 -9.76 -12.58
C GLU A 45 12.74 -8.98 -12.42
N SER A 46 13.08 -8.53 -11.21
CA SER A 46 14.28 -7.72 -10.93
C SER A 46 14.39 -6.45 -11.78
N ARG A 47 13.26 -5.82 -12.12
CA ARG A 47 13.17 -4.63 -12.99
C ARG A 47 13.37 -3.34 -12.20
N VAL A 48 14.60 -3.15 -11.71
CA VAL A 48 14.98 -2.02 -10.83
C VAL A 48 14.69 -0.65 -11.46
N ASN A 49 14.86 -0.50 -12.78
CA ASN A 49 14.67 0.77 -13.49
C ASN A 49 13.20 1.22 -13.54
N GLU A 50 12.26 0.28 -13.47
CA GLU A 50 10.82 0.54 -13.59
C GLU A 50 10.13 0.55 -12.22
N PHE A 51 10.80 0.00 -11.22
CA PHE A 51 10.34 -0.10 -9.84
C PHE A 51 10.01 1.26 -9.18
N HIS A 52 10.80 2.30 -9.45
CA HIS A 52 10.74 3.55 -8.68
C HIS A 52 9.37 4.23 -8.73
N GLY A 53 8.78 4.34 -9.93
CA GLY A 53 7.48 5.00 -10.12
C GLY A 53 6.35 4.29 -9.39
N VAL A 54 6.31 2.97 -9.49
CA VAL A 54 5.29 2.13 -8.83
C VAL A 54 5.45 2.16 -7.31
N SER A 55 6.69 2.00 -6.81
CA SER A 55 7.00 2.11 -5.38
C SER A 55 6.58 3.45 -4.80
N PHE A 56 6.85 4.56 -5.50
CA PHE A 56 6.48 5.89 -5.03
C PHE A 56 4.96 6.08 -4.92
N ARG A 57 4.20 5.64 -5.94
CA ARG A 57 2.74 5.72 -5.96
C ARG A 57 2.13 4.87 -4.85
N LEU A 58 2.61 3.63 -4.69
CA LEU A 58 2.14 2.72 -3.65
C LEU A 58 2.39 3.29 -2.24
N LYS A 59 3.61 3.80 -1.97
CA LYS A 59 3.94 4.45 -0.70
C LYS A 59 3.10 5.70 -0.42
N SER A 60 2.77 6.47 -1.45
CA SER A 60 1.93 7.66 -1.32
C SER A 60 0.51 7.31 -0.92
N ASN A 61 -0.09 6.32 -1.57
CA ASN A 61 -1.42 5.80 -1.22
C ASN A 61 -1.47 5.31 0.24
N LEU A 62 -0.47 4.52 0.63
CA LEU A 62 -0.36 3.98 2.00
C LEU A 62 -0.14 5.07 3.05
N ARG A 63 0.58 6.15 2.71
CA ARG A 63 0.75 7.31 3.59
C ARG A 63 -0.58 8.02 3.84
N VAL A 64 -1.35 8.29 2.79
CA VAL A 64 -2.64 9.00 2.91
C VAL A 64 -3.59 8.22 3.81
N LEU A 65 -3.75 6.92 3.57
CA LEU A 65 -4.67 6.10 4.36
C LEU A 65 -4.13 5.63 5.72
N GLY A 66 -2.94 6.09 6.13
CA GLY A 66 -2.41 5.79 7.46
C GLY A 66 -1.96 4.34 7.66
N PHE A 67 -1.28 3.77 6.67
CA PHE A 67 -0.63 2.45 6.75
C PHE A 67 0.90 2.56 6.76
N PRO A 68 1.50 3.15 7.81
CA PRO A 68 2.95 3.37 7.87
C PRO A 68 3.75 2.07 7.82
N ASP A 69 3.27 0.98 8.43
CA ASP A 69 3.98 -0.29 8.46
C ASP A 69 4.05 -0.95 7.09
N ILE A 70 2.92 -0.98 6.36
CA ILE A 70 2.87 -1.49 4.97
C ILE A 70 3.73 -0.60 4.07
N ARG A 71 3.71 0.72 4.26
CA ARG A 71 4.58 1.65 3.54
C ARG A 71 6.06 1.34 3.78
N ASN A 72 6.45 1.06 5.03
CA ASN A 72 7.82 0.72 5.39
C ASN A 72 8.26 -0.61 4.79
N GLN A 73 7.35 -1.60 4.66
CA GLN A 73 7.63 -2.84 3.93
C GLN A 73 7.96 -2.57 2.45
N VAL A 74 7.16 -1.73 1.78
CA VAL A 74 7.42 -1.31 0.39
C VAL A 74 8.77 -0.61 0.24
N GLU A 75 9.14 0.24 1.19
CA GLU A 75 10.47 0.90 1.20
C GLU A 75 11.60 -0.11 1.39
N SER A 76 11.47 -1.03 2.36
CA SER A 76 12.48 -2.06 2.67
C SER A 76 12.74 -2.99 1.49
N ILE A 77 11.67 -3.51 0.87
CA ILE A 77 11.76 -4.35 -0.34
C ILE A 77 12.46 -3.58 -1.47
N GLY A 78 12.10 -2.30 -1.65
CA GLY A 78 12.72 -1.47 -2.67
C GLY A 78 14.20 -1.20 -2.42
N ALA A 79 14.60 -0.98 -1.17
CA ALA A 79 16.00 -0.81 -0.80
C ALA A 79 16.80 -2.10 -1.08
N ALA A 80 16.25 -3.25 -0.70
CA ALA A 80 16.88 -4.56 -0.91
C ALA A 80 17.00 -4.93 -2.39
N LEU A 81 15.97 -4.65 -3.20
CA LEU A 81 16.03 -4.83 -4.65
C LEU A 81 17.13 -3.95 -5.25
N ARG A 82 17.23 -2.68 -4.83
CA ARG A 82 18.28 -1.75 -5.31
C ARG A 82 19.69 -2.15 -4.87
N SER A 83 19.84 -2.83 -3.73
CA SER A 83 21.13 -3.38 -3.30
C SER A 83 21.50 -4.68 -4.01
N GLY A 84 20.69 -5.14 -4.96
CA GLY A 84 20.93 -6.36 -5.74
C GLY A 84 20.55 -7.65 -5.01
N LYS A 85 19.73 -7.59 -3.96
CA LYS A 85 19.20 -8.80 -3.31
C LYS A 85 18.36 -9.59 -4.34
N PRO A 86 18.61 -10.89 -4.55
CA PRO A 86 17.85 -11.69 -5.49
C PRO A 86 16.36 -11.71 -5.15
N ALA A 87 15.50 -11.67 -6.17
CA ALA A 87 14.05 -11.73 -5.99
C ALA A 87 13.58 -12.97 -5.20
N SER A 88 14.25 -14.11 -5.38
CA SER A 88 13.95 -15.35 -4.64
C SER A 88 14.11 -15.20 -3.12
N GLU A 89 15.03 -14.34 -2.67
CA GLU A 89 15.24 -14.06 -1.25
C GLU A 89 14.30 -12.97 -0.70
N LEU A 90 13.55 -12.30 -1.58
CA LEU A 90 12.54 -11.30 -1.23
C LEU A 90 11.12 -11.89 -1.23
N GLU A 91 10.93 -13.10 -1.75
CA GLU A 91 9.61 -13.72 -1.89
C GLU A 91 8.81 -13.79 -0.57
N PRO A 92 9.42 -14.10 0.60
CA PRO A 92 8.71 -14.04 1.87
C PRO A 92 8.19 -12.63 2.21
N GLU A 93 9.00 -11.60 1.98
CA GLU A 93 8.62 -10.20 2.19
C GLU A 93 7.54 -9.75 1.21
N LEU A 94 7.58 -10.24 -0.04
CA LEU A 94 6.55 -9.98 -1.06
C LEU A 94 5.21 -10.59 -0.67
N GLN A 95 5.18 -11.84 -0.21
CA GLN A 95 3.95 -12.49 0.28
C GLN A 95 3.38 -11.81 1.52
N ALA A 96 4.24 -11.39 2.44
CA ALA A 96 3.83 -10.66 3.64
C ALA A 96 3.20 -9.30 3.27
N LEU A 97 3.83 -8.56 2.34
CA LEU A 97 3.30 -7.30 1.82
C LEU A 97 1.93 -7.49 1.15
N GLU A 98 1.83 -8.50 0.27
CA GLU A 98 0.58 -8.81 -0.43
C GLU A 98 -0.55 -9.11 0.55
N THR A 99 -0.29 -9.98 1.52
CA THR A 99 -1.26 -10.34 2.57
C THR A 99 -1.67 -9.12 3.40
N ALA A 100 -0.70 -8.31 3.84
CA ALA A 100 -0.97 -7.14 4.67
C ALA A 100 -1.82 -6.09 3.92
N LEU A 101 -1.49 -5.82 2.65
CA LEU A 101 -2.18 -4.82 1.87
C LEU A 101 -3.60 -5.28 1.47
N LEU A 102 -3.76 -6.53 1.03
CA LEU A 102 -5.08 -7.07 0.71
C LEU A 102 -5.98 -7.15 1.96
N GLY A 103 -5.40 -7.52 3.11
CA GLY A 103 -6.09 -7.47 4.40
C GLY A 103 -6.52 -6.05 4.77
N ALA A 104 -5.66 -5.04 4.54
CA ALA A 104 -6.00 -3.63 4.75
C ALA A 104 -7.14 -3.17 3.81
N CYS A 105 -7.11 -3.55 2.53
CA CYS A 105 -8.21 -3.28 1.59
C CYS A 105 -9.52 -3.91 2.06
N GLN A 106 -9.48 -5.15 2.55
CA GLN A 106 -10.68 -5.82 3.06
C GLN A 106 -11.25 -5.11 4.29
N GLN A 107 -10.40 -4.73 5.25
CA GLN A 107 -10.81 -3.99 6.44
C GLN A 107 -11.44 -2.62 6.10
N LEU A 108 -10.90 -1.93 5.09
CA LEU A 108 -11.47 -0.67 4.61
C LEU A 108 -12.85 -0.87 3.98
N ARG A 109 -13.06 -1.92 3.19
CA ARG A 109 -14.38 -2.25 2.61
C ARG A 109 -15.44 -2.52 3.66
N GLU A 110 -15.05 -3.15 4.77
CA GLU A 110 -15.95 -3.42 5.91
C GLU A 110 -16.20 -2.19 6.79
N SER A 111 -15.42 -1.13 6.60
CA SER A 111 -15.50 0.12 7.38
C SER A 111 -16.22 1.26 6.66
N LEU A 112 -16.55 1.08 5.37
CA LEU A 112 -17.46 1.92 4.59
C LEU A 112 -18.91 1.54 4.92
#